data_AF-A0A540K4N8-F1
#
_entry.id   AF-A0A540K4N8-F1
#
_cell.length_a   1.000
_cell.length_b   1.000
_cell.length_c   1.000
_cell.angle_alpha   90.00
_cell.angle_beta   90.00
_cell.angle_gamma   90.00
#
_symmetry.space_group_name_H-M   'P 1'
#
loop_
_entity.id
_entity.type
_entity.pdbx_description
1 polymer ?
#
loop_
_entity_poly.entity_id
_entity_poly.type
_entity_poly.pdbx_seq_one_letter_code
_entity_poly.pdbx_strand_id
1 'polypeptide(L)'
;MASVQFRTLLIVSAILRVVLILYGEWQDAHMEVRYTDIDYMVFSDAASLMASGKSPFERSTYRYSPLLAFVLIPNSILHRSWGKFIFSAADLLVGLFIRIILKLRGVPEKLSMISVIVWLFNPFTFTIGTRGNCEPIVCALVLWVFICLMNGPGQKPRLQYWNRQQESPQSSSGTRLAQLLCPWFLLKSALTGERILFSFISAVVFFLFTGLFYHLYGWDFLYEALLYHLTRTDPRHNFSIYFYHIYLQYHRKLSILEKLVSFLPQLIVQVVLVLSFAKDLPFCCLVQTVAFVAFNKRGILYFRP
;
A
#
# COMPACT_ATOMS: atom_id res chain seq x y z
N MET A 1 12.05 -34.52 -8.67
CA MET A 1 11.49 -33.25 -9.20
C MET A 1 12.59 -32.22 -9.14
N ALA A 2 13.02 -31.67 -10.28
CA ALA A 2 14.05 -30.63 -10.31
C ALA A 2 13.60 -29.44 -9.44
N SER A 3 14.45 -29.00 -8.51
CA SER A 3 14.16 -27.83 -7.70
C SER A 3 14.16 -26.60 -8.61
N VAL A 4 12.99 -25.98 -8.79
CA VAL A 4 12.88 -24.76 -9.60
C VAL A 4 13.74 -23.67 -8.96
N GLN A 5 14.68 -23.11 -9.71
CA GLN A 5 15.55 -22.05 -9.20
C GLN A 5 14.78 -20.73 -9.14
N PHE A 6 15.03 -19.94 -8.09
CA PHE A 6 14.40 -18.63 -7.91
C PHE A 6 14.66 -17.66 -9.09
N ARG A 7 15.86 -17.70 -9.68
CA ARG A 7 16.20 -16.89 -10.86
C ARG A 7 15.31 -17.25 -12.05
N THR A 8 15.09 -18.54 -12.29
CA THR A 8 14.20 -19.02 -13.36
C THR A 8 12.77 -18.52 -13.14
N LEU A 9 12.25 -18.55 -11.91
CA LEU A 9 10.93 -18.01 -11.60
C LEU A 9 10.82 -16.53 -11.95
N LEU A 10 11.80 -15.71 -11.56
CA LEU A 10 11.81 -14.29 -11.89
C LEU A 10 11.85 -14.03 -13.40
N ILE A 11 12.68 -14.77 -14.14
CA ILE A 11 12.80 -14.61 -15.60
C ILE A 11 11.48 -14.99 -16.29
N VAL A 12 10.92 -16.15 -15.96
CA VAL A 12 9.63 -16.60 -16.53
C VAL A 12 8.51 -15.61 -16.20
N SER A 13 8.48 -15.12 -14.96
CA SER A 13 7.53 -14.12 -14.47
C SER A 13 7.68 -12.77 -15.18
N ALA A 14 8.91 -12.35 -15.49
CA ALA A 14 9.19 -11.14 -16.26
C ALA A 14 8.73 -11.27 -17.72
N ILE A 15 9.06 -12.40 -18.37
CA ILE A 15 8.59 -12.69 -19.73
C ILE A 15 7.06 -12.69 -19.78
N LEU A 16 6.39 -13.31 -18.81
CA LEU A 16 4.93 -13.30 -18.70
C LEU A 16 4.38 -11.86 -18.65
N ARG A 17 4.97 -10.97 -17.84
CA ARG A 17 4.55 -9.55 -17.75
C ARG A 17 4.74 -8.82 -19.08
N VAL A 18 5.85 -9.05 -19.79
CA VAL A 18 6.06 -8.46 -21.13
C VAL A 18 4.99 -8.95 -22.11
N VAL A 19 4.73 -10.26 -22.14
CA VAL A 19 3.68 -10.83 -23.00
C VAL A 19 2.31 -10.23 -22.69
N LEU A 20 1.97 -10.08 -21.40
CA LEU A 20 0.70 -9.49 -20.98
C LEU A 20 0.58 -8.00 -21.33
N ILE A 21 1.68 -7.23 -21.25
CA ILE A 21 1.68 -5.83 -21.69
C ILE A 21 1.42 -5.75 -23.19
N LEU A 22 2.13 -6.55 -23.99
CA LEU A 22 1.95 -6.59 -25.45
C LEU A 22 0.54 -7.05 -25.84
N TYR A 23 0.03 -8.08 -25.18
CA TYR A 23 -1.35 -8.53 -25.33
C TYR A 23 -2.34 -7.44 -24.93
N GLY A 24 -2.05 -6.68 -23.86
CA GLY A 24 -2.88 -5.57 -23.42
C GLY A 24 -2.99 -4.46 -24.47
N GLU A 25 -1.89 -4.09 -25.12
CA GLU A 25 -1.92 -3.13 -26.24
C GLU A 25 -2.74 -3.67 -27.42
N TRP A 26 -2.59 -4.95 -27.74
CA TRP A 26 -3.40 -5.59 -28.79
C TRP A 26 -4.88 -5.61 -28.43
N GLN A 27 -5.24 -6.02 -27.21
CA GLN A 27 -6.61 -6.06 -26.72
C GLN A 27 -7.24 -4.67 -26.75
N ASP A 28 -6.51 -3.65 -26.28
CA ASP A 28 -7.00 -2.27 -26.33
C ASP A 28 -7.25 -1.80 -27.77
N ALA A 29 -6.47 -2.24 -28.75
CA ALA A 29 -6.69 -1.85 -30.15
C ALA A 29 -7.86 -2.58 -30.82
N HIS A 30 -8.22 -3.79 -30.38
CA HIS A 30 -9.14 -4.68 -31.11
C HIS A 30 -10.44 -5.01 -30.37
N MET A 31 -10.54 -4.76 -29.07
CA MET A 31 -11.70 -5.13 -28.25
C MET A 31 -12.35 -3.90 -27.60
N GLU A 32 -13.65 -4.00 -27.34
CA GLU A 32 -14.41 -2.96 -26.64
C GLU A 32 -13.97 -2.84 -25.18
N VAL A 33 -13.79 -3.98 -24.50
CA VAL A 33 -13.32 -4.03 -23.12
C VAL A 33 -11.81 -3.88 -23.08
N ARG A 34 -11.36 -2.75 -22.55
CA ARG A 34 -9.94 -2.40 -22.41
C ARG A 34 -9.24 -3.26 -21.36
N TYR A 35 -8.03 -3.68 -21.68
CA TYR A 35 -7.10 -4.26 -20.73
C TYR A 35 -6.50 -3.18 -19.83
N THR A 36 -6.09 -2.05 -20.41
CA THR A 36 -5.46 -0.95 -19.65
C THR A 36 -6.40 -0.40 -18.60
N ASP A 37 -5.84 -0.18 -17.41
CA ASP A 37 -6.51 0.45 -16.29
C ASP A 37 -6.80 1.93 -16.61
N ILE A 38 -7.97 2.43 -16.23
CA ILE A 38 -8.37 3.81 -16.56
C ILE A 38 -7.46 4.84 -15.86
N ASP A 39 -6.96 4.52 -14.66
CA ASP A 39 -6.06 5.40 -13.93
C ASP A 39 -4.73 5.56 -14.68
N TYR A 40 -4.30 4.55 -15.44
CA TYR A 40 -3.10 4.66 -16.27
C TYR A 40 -3.21 5.75 -17.34
N MET A 41 -4.41 5.94 -17.88
CA MET A 41 -4.68 7.02 -18.83
C MET A 41 -4.61 8.38 -18.12
N VAL A 42 -5.19 8.50 -16.92
CA VAL A 42 -5.11 9.72 -16.11
C VAL A 42 -3.66 10.07 -15.77
N PHE A 43 -2.82 9.08 -15.44
CA PHE A 43 -1.40 9.29 -15.21
C PHE A 43 -0.66 9.76 -16.45
N SER A 44 -0.97 9.13 -17.60
CA SER A 44 -0.30 9.41 -18.87
C SER A 44 -0.67 10.80 -19.41
N ASP A 45 -1.92 11.23 -19.26
CA ASP A 45 -2.36 12.58 -19.61
C ASP A 45 -1.62 13.63 -18.75
N ALA A 46 -1.56 13.41 -17.43
CA ALA A 46 -0.84 14.29 -16.51
C ALA A 46 0.66 14.33 -16.81
N ALA A 47 1.26 13.19 -17.15
CA ALA A 47 2.65 13.11 -17.58
C ALA A 47 2.90 13.88 -18.89
N SER A 48 1.96 13.80 -19.85
CA SER A 48 2.03 14.58 -21.10
C SER A 48 1.91 16.08 -20.85
N LEU A 49 1.08 16.50 -19.90
CA LEU A 49 0.99 17.91 -19.49
C LEU A 49 2.32 18.38 -18.91
N MET A 50 2.92 17.62 -17.99
CA MET A 50 4.23 17.93 -17.43
C MET A 50 5.33 17.98 -18.49
N ALA A 51 5.31 17.07 -19.47
CA ALA A 51 6.24 17.09 -20.60
C ALA A 51 6.13 18.36 -21.44
N SER A 52 4.94 18.96 -21.51
CA SER A 52 4.68 20.25 -22.17
C SER A 52 4.91 21.48 -21.28
N GLY A 53 5.44 21.30 -20.06
CA GLY A 53 5.68 22.38 -19.09
C GLY A 53 4.42 22.87 -18.37
N LYS A 54 3.31 22.11 -18.44
CA LYS A 54 2.03 22.42 -17.79
C LYS A 54 1.87 21.69 -16.46
N SER A 55 0.90 22.14 -15.67
CA SER A 55 0.58 21.48 -14.40
C SER A 55 -0.09 20.13 -14.65
N PRO A 56 0.29 19.04 -13.93
CA PRO A 56 -0.40 17.76 -14.02
C PRO A 56 -1.86 17.86 -13.55
N PHE A 57 -2.19 18.88 -12.75
CA PHE A 57 -3.54 19.11 -12.20
C PHE A 57 -4.50 19.78 -13.20
N GLU A 58 -4.01 20.22 -14.37
CA GLU A 58 -4.91 20.62 -15.47
C GLU A 58 -5.73 19.43 -16.01
N ARG A 59 -5.29 18.19 -15.76
CA ARG A 59 -6.09 17.01 -16.00
C ARG A 59 -7.15 16.86 -14.90
N SER A 60 -8.42 17.05 -15.27
CA SER A 60 -9.61 17.14 -14.40
C SER A 60 -9.91 15.97 -13.44
N THR A 61 -9.10 14.91 -13.42
CA THR A 61 -9.26 13.77 -12.49
C THR A 61 -7.93 13.30 -11.90
N TYR A 62 -6.84 14.06 -12.09
CA TYR A 62 -5.56 13.71 -11.50
C TYR A 62 -5.58 13.98 -9.99
N ARG A 63 -5.43 12.92 -9.19
CA ARG A 63 -5.52 12.94 -7.70
C ARG A 63 -4.29 12.31 -7.03
N TYR A 64 -3.19 12.24 -7.76
CA TYR A 64 -1.98 11.52 -7.38
C TYR A 64 -0.82 12.50 -7.17
N SER A 65 0.27 12.01 -6.55
CA SER A 65 1.48 12.82 -6.38
C SER A 65 2.07 13.24 -7.73
N PRO A 66 2.53 14.50 -7.93
CA PRO A 66 3.22 14.90 -9.15
C PRO A 66 4.46 14.05 -9.47
N LEU A 67 5.06 13.41 -8.46
CA LEU A 67 6.18 12.48 -8.64
C LEU A 67 5.81 11.30 -9.56
N LEU A 68 4.57 10.81 -9.48
CA LEU A 68 4.10 9.71 -10.32
C LEU A 68 4.04 10.14 -11.79
N ALA A 69 3.37 11.27 -12.08
CA ALA A 69 3.34 11.83 -13.43
C ALA A 69 4.74 12.14 -13.96
N PHE A 70 5.66 12.65 -13.11
CA PHE A 70 7.04 12.90 -13.49
C PHE A 70 7.78 11.64 -13.95
N VAL A 71 7.70 10.54 -13.19
CA VAL A 71 8.30 9.24 -13.56
C VAL A 71 7.72 8.68 -14.87
N LEU A 72 6.50 9.09 -15.20
CA LEU A 72 5.75 8.66 -16.38
C LEU A 72 5.83 9.60 -17.57
N ILE A 73 6.59 10.71 -17.51
CA ILE A 73 6.86 11.58 -18.67
C ILE A 73 7.25 10.75 -19.91
N PRO A 74 8.08 9.68 -19.80
CA PRO A 74 8.41 8.85 -20.95
C PRO A 74 7.25 8.11 -21.62
N ASN A 75 6.06 8.04 -21.00
CA ASN A 75 4.85 7.56 -21.67
C ASN A 75 4.51 8.40 -22.92
N SER A 76 4.80 9.71 -22.87
CA SER A 76 4.48 10.65 -23.95
C SER A 76 5.59 10.80 -24.99
N ILE A 77 6.87 10.59 -24.59
CA ILE A 77 8.03 10.80 -25.46
C ILE A 77 8.64 9.51 -26.04
N LEU A 78 8.57 8.38 -25.32
CA LEU A 78 9.17 7.10 -25.75
C LEU A 78 8.09 6.13 -26.22
N HIS A 79 7.22 5.70 -25.32
CA HIS A 79 6.15 4.76 -25.63
C HIS A 79 5.06 4.77 -24.56
N ARG A 80 3.79 4.70 -24.96
CA ARG A 80 2.64 4.78 -24.04
C ARG A 80 2.68 3.76 -22.90
N SER A 81 3.24 2.58 -23.14
CA SER A 81 3.34 1.49 -22.15
C SER A 81 4.54 1.59 -21.20
N TRP A 82 5.37 2.63 -21.28
CA TRP A 82 6.59 2.78 -20.45
C TRP A 82 6.31 2.55 -18.96
N GLY A 83 5.30 3.22 -18.40
CA GLY A 83 4.88 3.02 -17.01
C GLY A 83 4.48 1.59 -16.65
N LYS A 84 3.84 0.84 -17.56
CA LYS A 84 3.48 -0.58 -17.32
C LYS A 84 4.72 -1.43 -17.08
N PHE A 85 5.84 -1.14 -17.75
CA PHE A 85 7.11 -1.82 -17.50
C PHE A 85 7.70 -1.46 -16.13
N ILE A 86 7.64 -0.19 -15.73
CA ILE A 86 8.08 0.25 -14.39
C ILE A 86 7.26 -0.44 -13.30
N PHE A 87 5.93 -0.45 -13.43
CA PHE A 87 5.04 -1.07 -12.45
C PHE A 87 5.22 -2.58 -12.39
N SER A 88 5.41 -3.23 -13.54
CA SER A 88 5.72 -4.66 -13.63
C SER A 88 7.08 -5.01 -13.03
N ALA A 89 8.10 -4.14 -13.20
CA ALA A 89 9.39 -4.32 -12.56
C ALA A 89 9.29 -4.18 -11.03
N ALA A 90 8.51 -3.22 -10.54
CA ALA A 90 8.23 -3.07 -9.11
C ALA A 90 7.53 -4.32 -8.55
N ASP A 91 6.58 -4.91 -9.28
CA ASP A 91 5.91 -6.15 -8.87
C ASP A 91 6.87 -7.36 -8.76
N LEU A 92 7.85 -7.46 -9.67
CA LEU A 92 8.93 -8.46 -9.55
C LEU A 92 9.80 -8.21 -8.30
N LEU A 93 10.08 -6.94 -7.97
CA LEU A 93 10.77 -6.57 -6.74
C LEU A 93 9.94 -6.96 -5.50
N VAL A 94 8.62 -6.84 -5.53
CA VAL A 94 7.76 -7.33 -4.45
C VAL A 94 7.97 -8.83 -4.22
N GLY A 95 8.00 -9.64 -5.30
CA GLY A 95 8.30 -11.07 -5.19
C GLY A 95 9.69 -11.36 -4.59
N LEU A 96 10.71 -10.56 -4.96
CA LEU A 96 12.04 -10.64 -4.36
C LEU A 96 12.02 -10.28 -2.86
N PHE A 97 11.34 -9.20 -2.49
CA PHE A 97 11.26 -8.74 -1.11
C PHE A 97 10.48 -9.70 -0.22
N ILE A 98 9.42 -10.32 -0.73
CA ILE A 98 8.71 -11.42 -0.05
C ILE A 98 9.70 -12.54 0.28
N ARG A 99 10.53 -12.98 -0.68
CA ARG A 99 11.55 -14.00 -0.42
C ARG A 99 12.53 -13.58 0.67
N ILE A 100 13.07 -12.35 0.58
CA ILE A 100 14.05 -11.84 1.56
C ILE A 100 13.44 -11.81 2.96
N ILE A 101 12.23 -11.27 3.11
CA ILE A 101 11.53 -11.23 4.40
C ILE A 101 11.32 -12.64 4.95
N LEU A 102 10.80 -13.57 4.14
CA LEU A 102 10.60 -14.96 4.58
C LEU A 102 11.92 -15.62 5.01
N LYS A 103 13.03 -15.33 4.33
CA LYS A 103 14.36 -15.81 4.72
C LYS A 103 14.87 -15.19 6.01
N LEU A 104 14.71 -13.88 6.20
CA LEU A 104 15.06 -13.22 7.45
C LEU A 104 14.26 -13.78 8.64
N ARG A 105 13.02 -14.22 8.40
CA ARG A 105 12.14 -14.85 9.40
C ARG A 105 12.43 -16.33 9.66
N GLY A 106 13.35 -16.94 8.91
CA GLY A 106 13.73 -18.35 9.07
C GLY A 106 12.74 -19.34 8.44
N VAL A 107 11.92 -18.91 7.48
CA VAL A 107 10.95 -19.79 6.79
C VAL A 107 11.70 -20.81 5.93
N PRO A 108 11.29 -22.10 5.95
CA PRO A 108 11.85 -23.12 5.08
C PRO A 108 11.84 -22.73 3.60
N GLU A 109 12.89 -23.10 2.85
CA GLU A 109 13.05 -22.78 1.42
C GLU A 109 11.80 -23.12 0.59
N LYS A 110 11.22 -24.31 0.82
CA LYS A 110 10.02 -24.76 0.09
C LYS A 110 8.84 -23.80 0.26
N LEU A 111 8.53 -23.39 1.49
CA LEU A 111 7.43 -22.46 1.77
C LEU A 111 7.74 -21.07 1.18
N SER A 112 8.97 -20.59 1.32
CA SER A 112 9.40 -19.33 0.74
C SER A 112 9.21 -19.31 -0.78
N MET A 113 9.58 -20.39 -1.46
CA MET A 113 9.40 -20.52 -2.90
C MET A 113 7.93 -20.60 -3.31
N ILE A 114 7.10 -21.34 -2.58
CA ILE A 114 5.65 -21.39 -2.84
C ILE A 114 5.03 -20.00 -2.69
N SER A 115 5.34 -19.26 -1.63
CA SER A 115 4.83 -17.89 -1.43
C SER A 115 5.22 -16.95 -2.57
N VAL A 116 6.45 -17.05 -3.07
CA VAL A 116 6.91 -16.28 -4.24
C VAL A 116 6.15 -16.68 -5.50
N ILE A 117 5.95 -17.98 -5.74
CA ILE A 117 5.18 -18.46 -6.90
C ILE A 117 3.75 -17.93 -6.84
N VAL A 118 3.11 -18.04 -5.68
CA VAL A 118 1.75 -17.52 -5.46
C VAL A 118 1.70 -16.01 -5.73
N TRP A 119 2.72 -15.23 -5.35
CA TRP A 119 2.73 -13.80 -5.69
C TRP A 119 2.97 -13.55 -7.18
N LEU A 120 3.99 -14.17 -7.77
CA LEU A 120 4.46 -13.84 -9.12
C LEU A 120 3.51 -14.32 -10.23
N PHE A 121 2.77 -15.40 -9.99
CA PHE A 121 1.92 -16.09 -10.96
C PHE A 121 0.43 -16.07 -10.60
N ASN A 122 0.01 -15.27 -9.62
CA ASN A 122 -1.40 -15.05 -9.35
C ASN A 122 -1.96 -14.03 -10.35
N PRO A 123 -3.05 -14.37 -11.09
CA PRO A 123 -3.63 -13.47 -12.08
C PRO A 123 -4.09 -12.14 -11.51
N PHE A 124 -4.45 -12.05 -10.23
CA PHE A 124 -4.77 -10.77 -9.61
C PHE A 124 -3.54 -9.88 -9.44
N THR A 125 -2.39 -10.42 -9.05
CA THR A 125 -1.20 -9.60 -8.73
C THR A 125 -0.47 -9.18 -9.99
N PHE A 126 -0.19 -10.12 -10.91
CA PHE A 126 0.58 -9.79 -12.10
C PHE A 126 -0.19 -8.89 -13.07
N THR A 127 -1.53 -8.86 -13.01
CA THR A 127 -2.33 -7.98 -13.87
C THR A 127 -2.34 -6.53 -13.39
N ILE A 128 -2.18 -6.25 -12.09
CA ILE A 128 -2.21 -4.87 -11.58
C ILE A 128 -1.14 -4.01 -12.27
N GLY A 129 0.10 -4.47 -12.26
CA GLY A 129 1.21 -3.74 -12.88
C GLY A 129 1.13 -3.70 -14.41
N THR A 130 0.74 -4.81 -15.05
CA THR A 130 0.67 -4.88 -16.52
C THR A 130 -0.50 -4.10 -17.10
N ARG A 131 -1.59 -3.92 -16.35
CA ARG A 131 -2.71 -3.04 -16.72
C ARG A 131 -2.38 -1.55 -16.53
N GLY A 132 -1.32 -1.22 -15.79
CA GLY A 132 -0.87 0.17 -15.60
C GLY A 132 -1.19 0.79 -14.25
N ASN A 133 -1.54 0.00 -13.23
CA ASN A 133 -1.72 0.53 -11.87
C ASN A 133 -0.36 0.58 -11.13
N CYS A 134 -0.09 1.69 -10.43
CA CYS A 134 1.17 1.95 -9.74
C CYS A 134 1.30 1.30 -8.34
N GLU A 135 0.26 0.61 -7.86
CA GLU A 135 0.23 -0.09 -6.56
C GLU A 135 1.49 -0.95 -6.27
N PRO A 136 2.06 -1.70 -7.23
CA PRO A 136 3.26 -2.49 -6.97
C PRO A 136 4.47 -1.66 -6.51
N ILE A 137 4.58 -0.38 -6.92
CA ILE A 137 5.62 0.52 -6.41
C ILE A 137 5.43 0.75 -4.91
N VAL A 138 4.19 1.02 -4.48
CA VAL A 138 3.86 1.26 -3.07
C VAL A 138 4.14 -0.01 -2.26
N CYS A 139 3.72 -1.18 -2.76
CA CYS A 139 4.00 -2.46 -2.12
C CYS A 139 5.51 -2.71 -1.98
N ALA A 140 6.29 -2.46 -3.04
CA ALA A 140 7.74 -2.63 -3.01
C ALA A 140 8.40 -1.71 -1.97
N LEU A 141 8.00 -0.44 -1.90
CA LEU A 141 8.52 0.51 -0.91
C LEU A 141 8.19 0.09 0.53
N VAL A 142 6.95 -0.36 0.80
CA VAL A 142 6.55 -0.82 2.13
C VAL A 142 7.36 -2.06 2.55
N LEU A 143 7.50 -3.05 1.67
CA LEU A 143 8.30 -4.24 1.97
C LEU A 143 9.79 -3.91 2.11
N TRP A 144 10.30 -2.94 1.36
CA TRP A 144 11.67 -2.45 1.53
C TRP A 144 11.88 -1.85 2.92
N VAL A 145 10.93 -1.04 3.41
CA VAL A 145 10.96 -0.52 4.79
C VAL A 145 11.00 -1.66 5.80
N PHE A 146 10.21 -2.72 5.62
CA PHE A 146 10.28 -3.90 6.49
C PHE A 146 11.66 -4.55 6.47
N ILE A 147 12.27 -4.72 5.29
CA ILE A 147 13.62 -5.28 5.17
C ILE A 147 14.65 -4.41 5.91
N CYS A 148 14.59 -3.09 5.75
CA CYS A 148 15.47 -2.16 6.47
C CYS A 148 15.31 -2.30 7.98
N LEU A 149 14.07 -2.34 8.48
CA LEU A 149 13.79 -2.47 9.91
C LEU A 149 14.21 -3.83 10.48
N MET A 150 14.02 -4.91 9.72
CA MET A 150 14.40 -6.27 10.15
C MET A 150 15.92 -6.53 10.14
N ASN A 151 16.68 -5.73 9.38
CA ASN A 151 18.14 -5.79 9.32
C ASN A 151 18.81 -4.83 10.32
N GLY A 152 18.06 -4.02 11.06
CA GLY A 152 18.60 -3.11 12.07
C GLY A 152 19.29 -3.81 13.25
N PRO A 153 20.09 -3.09 14.04
CA PRO A 153 20.76 -3.61 15.24
C PRO A 153 19.74 -3.89 16.35
N GLY A 154 19.12 -5.07 16.30
CA GLY A 154 18.11 -5.54 17.23
C GLY A 154 17.55 -6.85 16.69
N GLN A 155 17.31 -7.84 17.55
CA GLN A 155 17.01 -9.23 17.18
C GLN A 155 16.14 -9.36 15.92
N LYS A 156 16.63 -10.13 14.94
CA LYS A 156 15.85 -10.56 13.77
C LYS A 156 14.53 -11.13 14.27
N PRO A 157 13.36 -10.58 13.89
CA PRO A 157 12.09 -11.12 14.32
C PRO A 157 11.90 -12.50 13.67
N ARG A 158 12.36 -13.54 14.38
CA ARG A 158 12.12 -14.93 14.02
C ARG A 158 10.61 -15.14 14.10
N LEU A 159 10.03 -15.89 13.16
CA LEU A 159 8.66 -16.34 13.32
C LEU A 159 8.53 -17.03 14.68
N GLN A 160 7.87 -16.36 15.62
CA GLN A 160 7.44 -17.00 16.85
C GLN A 160 6.25 -17.86 16.45
N TYR A 161 6.44 -19.18 16.46
CA TYR A 161 5.30 -20.08 16.50
C TYR A 161 4.49 -19.70 17.71
N TRP A 162 3.24 -19.27 17.51
CA TRP A 162 2.30 -19.05 18.58
C TRP A 162 1.90 -20.41 19.17
N ASN A 163 2.79 -21.00 19.96
CA ASN A 163 2.47 -22.17 20.77
C ASN A 163 1.84 -21.67 22.06
N ARG A 164 0.58 -22.04 22.29
CA ARG A 164 -0.17 -21.74 23.52
C ARG A 164 0.52 -22.30 24.79
N GLN A 165 1.52 -23.16 24.63
CA GLN A 165 2.35 -23.73 25.70
C GLN A 165 3.56 -22.89 26.12
N GLN A 166 3.83 -21.76 25.44
CA GLN A 166 4.95 -20.86 25.78
C GLN A 166 4.54 -19.67 26.66
N GLU A 167 3.36 -19.72 27.26
CA GLU A 167 3.03 -18.87 28.40
C GLU A 167 3.59 -19.50 29.66
N SER A 168 4.69 -18.94 30.18
CA SER A 168 5.08 -19.21 31.56
C SER A 168 3.97 -18.70 32.50
N PRO A 169 3.62 -19.42 33.59
CA PRO A 169 2.45 -19.09 34.43
C PRO A 169 2.62 -17.85 35.34
N GLN A 170 3.50 -16.90 35.02
CA GLN A 170 3.87 -15.81 35.95
C GLN A 170 3.71 -14.38 35.40
N SER A 171 3.02 -14.19 34.28
CA SER A 171 2.59 -12.85 33.85
C SER A 171 1.07 -12.78 33.95
N SER A 172 0.57 -12.32 35.10
CA SER A 172 -0.85 -12.11 35.35
C SER A 172 -1.48 -11.30 34.21
N SER A 173 -2.57 -11.79 33.62
CA SER A 173 -3.34 -11.08 32.58
C SER A 173 -3.73 -9.66 33.02
N GLY A 174 -3.90 -9.46 34.34
CA GLY A 174 -4.14 -8.16 34.97
C GLY A 174 -2.98 -7.15 34.85
N THR A 175 -1.71 -7.58 34.84
CA THR A 175 -0.57 -6.63 34.71
C THR A 175 -0.37 -6.14 33.27
N ARG A 176 -0.64 -6.97 32.25
CA ARG A 176 -0.52 -6.52 30.83
C ARG A 176 -1.61 -5.51 30.47
N LEU A 177 -2.86 -5.77 30.84
CA LEU A 177 -3.96 -4.81 30.64
C LEU A 177 -3.73 -3.52 31.44
N ALA A 178 -3.27 -3.60 32.68
CA ALA A 178 -2.92 -2.42 33.49
C ALA A 178 -1.74 -1.61 32.91
N GLN A 179 -0.74 -2.27 32.35
CA GLN A 179 0.38 -1.61 31.66
C GLN A 179 -0.04 -0.96 30.34
N LEU A 180 -0.97 -1.57 29.59
CA LEU A 180 -1.55 -1.01 28.36
C LEU A 180 -2.49 0.17 28.65
N LEU A 181 -3.13 0.21 29.81
CA LEU A 181 -3.99 1.32 30.24
C LEU A 181 -3.21 2.49 30.84
N CYS A 182 -1.90 2.36 31.07
CA CYS A 182 -1.06 3.43 31.61
C CYS A 182 -0.41 4.23 30.46
N PRO A 183 -0.92 5.42 30.11
CA PRO A 183 -0.48 6.14 28.91
C PRO A 183 1.00 6.53 29.00
N TRP A 184 1.48 6.80 30.21
CA TRP A 184 2.85 7.21 30.48
C TRP A 184 3.90 6.13 30.15
N PHE A 185 3.58 4.86 30.43
CA PHE A 185 4.46 3.74 30.10
C PHE A 185 4.50 3.49 28.59
N LEU A 186 3.35 3.58 27.92
CA LEU A 186 3.26 3.52 26.46
C LEU A 186 4.01 4.67 25.79
N LEU A 187 3.90 5.89 26.32
CA LEU A 187 4.60 7.07 25.81
C LEU A 187 6.12 6.91 25.92
N LYS A 188 6.63 6.48 27.09
CA LYS A 188 8.06 6.23 27.30
C LYS A 188 8.60 5.10 26.42
N SER A 189 7.80 4.03 26.23
CA SER A 189 8.14 2.92 25.34
C SER A 189 8.09 3.30 23.84
N ALA A 190 7.24 4.26 23.48
CA ALA A 190 7.12 4.76 22.10
C ALA A 190 8.28 5.68 21.70
N LEU A 191 8.84 6.44 22.64
CA LEU A 191 9.84 7.49 22.42
C LEU A 191 11.29 6.99 22.56
N THR A 192 11.68 6.00 21.75
CA THR A 192 13.11 5.63 21.63
C THR A 192 13.82 6.56 20.65
N GLY A 193 15.13 6.77 20.82
CA GLY A 193 15.93 7.63 19.94
C GLY A 193 15.85 7.23 18.46
N GLU A 194 15.88 5.93 18.17
CA GLU A 194 15.71 5.40 16.80
C GLU A 194 14.33 5.69 16.22
N ARG A 195 13.26 5.55 17.02
CA ARG A 195 11.89 5.85 16.57
C ARG A 195 11.68 7.34 16.34
N ILE A 196 12.26 8.17 17.20
CA ILE A 196 12.23 9.64 17.05
C ILE A 196 12.99 10.04 15.78
N LEU A 197 14.19 9.48 15.55
CA LEU A 197 14.98 9.74 14.35
C LEU A 197 14.24 9.31 13.08
N PHE A 198 13.68 8.09 13.05
CA PHE A 198 12.87 7.62 11.94
C PHE A 198 11.66 8.53 11.67
N SER A 199 10.96 8.94 12.73
CA SER A 199 9.80 9.83 12.63
C SER A 199 10.22 11.22 12.12
N PHE A 200 11.34 11.75 12.60
CA PHE A 200 11.88 13.03 12.17
C PHE A 200 12.28 13.01 10.69
N ILE A 201 13.05 12.00 10.25
CA ILE A 201 13.45 11.86 8.84
C ILE A 201 12.20 11.72 7.96
N SER A 202 11.25 10.89 8.37
CA SER A 202 10.00 10.69 7.61
C SER A 202 9.19 11.99 7.51
N ALA A 203 9.09 12.75 8.60
CA ALA A 203 8.43 14.06 8.60
C ALA A 203 9.15 15.06 7.71
N VAL A 204 10.49 15.16 7.78
CA VAL A 204 11.29 16.05 6.93
C VAL A 204 11.07 15.72 5.45
N VAL A 205 11.15 14.45 5.07
CA VAL A 205 10.92 14.02 3.68
C VAL A 205 9.49 14.37 3.24
N PHE A 206 8.49 14.06 4.07
CA PHE A 206 7.08 14.36 3.78
C PHE A 206 6.85 15.86 3.57
N PHE A 207 7.30 16.71 4.50
CA PHE A 207 7.11 18.16 4.41
C PHE A 207 7.96 18.80 3.31
N LEU A 208 9.14 18.26 3.02
CA LEU A 208 9.98 18.74 1.92
C LEU A 208 9.30 18.50 0.57
N PHE A 209 8.82 17.29 0.29
CA PHE A 209 8.11 17.00 -0.96
C PHE A 209 6.77 17.74 -1.05
N THR A 210 6.04 17.84 0.07
CA THR A 210 4.79 18.61 0.12
C THR A 210 5.05 20.10 -0.14
N GLY A 211 6.07 20.68 0.49
CA GLY A 211 6.48 22.07 0.28
C GLY A 211 6.96 22.33 -1.14
N LEU A 212 7.76 21.43 -1.70
CA LEU A 212 8.23 21.50 -3.09
C LEU A 212 7.05 21.51 -4.08
N PHE A 213 6.13 20.56 -3.97
CA PHE A 213 5.00 20.48 -4.90
C PHE A 213 3.94 21.56 -4.66
N TYR A 214 3.79 22.03 -3.42
CA TYR A 214 2.99 23.22 -3.15
C TYR A 214 3.60 24.48 -3.76
N HIS A 215 4.93 24.62 -3.73
CA HIS A 215 5.61 25.73 -4.39
C HIS A 215 5.41 25.68 -5.92
N LEU A 216 5.45 24.49 -6.53
CA LEU A 216 5.30 24.33 -7.99
C LEU A 216 3.86 24.45 -8.49
N TYR A 217 2.88 23.94 -7.75
CA TYR A 217 1.50 23.76 -8.23
C TYR A 217 0.43 24.39 -7.33
N GLY A 218 0.83 25.03 -6.24
CA GLY A 218 -0.07 25.76 -5.35
C GLY A 218 -1.18 24.91 -4.73
N TRP A 219 -2.38 25.49 -4.68
CA TRP A 219 -3.54 24.89 -4.02
C TRP A 219 -4.07 23.67 -4.78
N ASP A 220 -3.89 23.60 -6.10
CA ASP A 220 -4.37 22.46 -6.87
C ASP A 220 -3.69 21.16 -6.41
N PHE A 221 -2.39 21.20 -6.12
CA PHE A 221 -1.67 20.05 -5.55
C PHE A 221 -2.22 19.66 -4.16
N LEU A 222 -2.26 20.60 -3.22
CA LEU A 222 -2.60 20.27 -1.84
C LEU A 222 -4.07 19.84 -1.73
N TYR A 223 -4.97 20.40 -2.54
CA TYR A 223 -6.34 19.94 -2.60
C TYR A 223 -6.46 18.57 -3.27
N GLU A 224 -5.99 18.42 -4.52
CA GLU A 224 -6.30 17.24 -5.33
C GLU A 224 -5.50 16.00 -4.94
N ALA A 225 -4.24 16.15 -4.52
CA ALA A 225 -3.41 15.01 -4.13
C ALA A 225 -3.57 14.61 -2.65
N LEU A 226 -3.99 15.52 -1.77
CA LEU A 226 -4.02 15.29 -0.32
C LEU A 226 -5.42 15.48 0.29
N LEU A 227 -6.02 16.67 0.21
CA LEU A 227 -7.25 16.97 0.96
C LEU A 227 -8.52 16.37 0.36
N TYR A 228 -8.56 16.16 -0.96
CA TYR A 228 -9.68 15.54 -1.66
C TYR A 228 -10.04 14.17 -1.07
N HIS A 229 -9.03 13.39 -0.66
CA HIS A 229 -9.21 12.08 -0.05
C HIS A 229 -9.83 12.14 1.37
N LEU A 230 -9.74 13.29 2.05
CA LEU A 230 -10.35 13.47 3.38
C LEU A 230 -11.84 13.84 3.31
N THR A 231 -12.30 14.38 2.18
CA THR A 231 -13.69 14.85 2.02
C THR A 231 -14.54 13.87 1.20
N ARG A 232 -13.92 13.13 0.28
CA ARG A 232 -14.63 12.15 -0.58
C ARG A 232 -15.27 11.03 0.24
N THR A 233 -16.48 10.65 -0.17
CA THR A 233 -17.19 9.46 0.32
C THR A 233 -17.70 8.66 -0.87
N ASP A 234 -17.30 7.39 -0.96
CA ASP A 234 -17.86 6.46 -1.93
C ASP A 234 -18.47 5.26 -1.20
N PRO A 235 -19.80 5.22 -1.01
CA PRO A 235 -20.43 4.10 -0.37
C PRO A 235 -20.52 2.87 -1.28
N ARG A 236 -20.44 3.00 -2.62
CA ARG A 236 -20.77 1.90 -3.55
C ARG A 236 -19.68 0.83 -3.64
N HIS A 237 -18.45 1.20 -3.32
CA HIS A 237 -17.28 0.33 -3.40
C HIS A 237 -16.64 0.10 -2.03
N ASN A 238 -17.44 0.20 -0.96
CA ASN A 238 -16.96 -0.03 0.39
C ASN A 238 -17.05 -1.52 0.76
N PHE A 239 -15.92 -2.16 1.04
CA PHE A 239 -15.86 -3.55 1.54
C PHE A 239 -16.10 -3.67 3.05
N SER A 240 -16.40 -2.56 3.71
CA SER A 240 -16.68 -2.52 5.13
C SER A 240 -17.94 -3.29 5.49
N ILE A 241 -17.94 -3.86 6.69
CA ILE A 241 -19.10 -4.55 7.29
C ILE A 241 -20.30 -3.58 7.40
N TYR A 242 -20.03 -2.27 7.48
CA TYR A 242 -21.06 -1.24 7.55
C TYR A 242 -21.59 -0.78 6.20
N PHE A 243 -21.08 -1.33 5.09
CA PHE A 243 -21.42 -0.93 3.72
C PHE A 243 -22.92 -0.74 3.50
N TYR A 244 -23.72 -1.78 3.75
CA TYR A 244 -25.15 -1.75 3.44
C TYR A 244 -25.88 -0.68 4.24
N HIS A 245 -25.52 -0.51 5.51
CA HIS A 245 -26.10 0.53 6.35
C HIS A 245 -25.74 1.94 5.88
N ILE A 246 -24.46 2.17 5.53
CA ILE A 246 -23.97 3.45 5.01
C ILE A 246 -24.62 3.77 3.66
N TYR A 247 -24.78 2.75 2.80
CA TYR A 247 -25.40 2.87 1.50
C TYR A 247 -26.87 3.33 1.62
N LEU A 248 -27.66 2.69 2.48
CA LEU A 248 -29.06 3.06 2.71
C LEU A 248 -29.21 4.46 3.34
N GLN A 249 -28.25 4.89 4.15
CA GLN A 249 -28.29 6.18 4.85
C GLN A 249 -27.54 7.30 4.13
N TYR A 250 -27.06 7.09 2.90
CA TYR A 250 -26.19 8.03 2.20
C TYR A 250 -26.78 9.45 2.08
N HIS A 251 -28.09 9.56 1.90
CA HIS A 251 -28.79 10.85 1.75
C HIS A 251 -29.03 11.57 3.09
N ARG A 252 -28.80 10.91 4.22
CA ARG A 252 -29.00 11.50 5.55
C ARG A 252 -27.79 12.37 5.89
N LYS A 253 -28.03 13.66 6.15
CA LYS A 253 -27.02 14.57 6.69
C LYS A 253 -26.72 14.19 8.15
N LEU A 254 -25.64 13.44 8.37
CA LEU A 254 -25.12 13.18 9.71
C LEU A 254 -24.46 14.44 10.28
N SER A 255 -24.69 14.68 11.57
CA SER A 255 -23.97 15.68 12.37
C SER A 255 -22.47 15.35 12.44
N ILE A 256 -21.65 16.35 12.78
CA ILE A 256 -20.19 16.17 12.94
C ILE A 256 -19.91 15.15 14.06
N LEU A 257 -20.68 15.19 15.14
CA LEU A 257 -20.53 14.27 16.27
C LEU A 257 -20.78 12.82 15.85
N GLU A 258 -21.85 12.54 15.11
CA GLU A 258 -22.14 11.19 14.59
C GLU A 258 -21.04 10.71 13.64
N LYS A 259 -20.46 11.60 12.83
CA LYS A 259 -19.30 11.26 11.97
C LYS A 259 -18.07 10.90 12.81
N LEU A 260 -17.79 11.63 13.89
CA LEU A 260 -16.67 11.32 14.80
C LEU A 260 -16.89 10.02 15.56
N VAL A 261 -18.06 9.83 16.17
CA VAL A 261 -18.40 8.61 16.94
C VAL A 261 -18.30 7.37 16.06
N SER A 262 -18.74 7.45 14.81
CA SER A 262 -18.66 6.33 13.89
C SER A 262 -17.25 5.94 13.43
N PHE A 263 -16.24 6.79 13.70
CA PHE A 263 -14.83 6.47 13.46
C PHE A 263 -14.20 5.75 14.66
N LEU A 264 -14.82 5.82 15.83
CA LEU A 264 -14.30 5.27 17.07
C LEU A 264 -14.08 3.75 17.02
N PRO A 265 -15.00 2.91 16.47
CA PRO A 265 -14.75 1.47 16.36
C PRO A 265 -13.50 1.15 15.53
N GLN A 266 -13.32 1.84 14.40
CA GLN A 266 -12.15 1.68 13.54
C GLN A 266 -10.87 2.07 14.29
N LEU A 267 -10.86 3.20 14.98
CA LEU A 267 -9.71 3.67 15.76
C LEU A 267 -9.36 2.71 16.91
N ILE A 268 -10.36 2.26 17.68
CA ILE A 268 -10.16 1.33 18.80
C ILE A 268 -9.54 0.02 18.29
N VAL A 269 -10.10 -0.57 17.23
CA VAL A 269 -9.57 -1.82 16.67
C VAL A 269 -8.12 -1.65 16.21
N GLN A 270 -7.79 -0.54 15.53
CA GLN A 270 -6.42 -0.27 15.10
C GLN A 270 -5.45 -0.18 16.28
N VAL A 271 -5.79 0.57 17.33
CA VAL A 271 -4.95 0.70 18.53
C VAL A 271 -4.76 -0.64 19.22
N VAL A 272 -5.83 -1.41 19.42
CA VAL A 272 -5.77 -2.73 20.05
C VAL A 272 -4.86 -3.68 19.25
N LEU A 273 -4.96 -3.70 17.92
CA LEU A 273 -4.12 -4.55 17.08
C LEU A 273 -2.63 -4.18 17.17
N VAL A 274 -2.29 -2.88 17.18
CA VAL A 274 -0.90 -2.43 17.36
C VAL A 274 -0.37 -2.89 18.71
N LEU A 275 -1.11 -2.63 19.79
CA LEU A 275 -0.70 -3.02 21.14
C LEU A 275 -0.55 -4.55 21.28
N SER A 276 -1.35 -5.33 20.54
CA SER A 276 -1.31 -6.79 20.59
C SER A 276 -0.18 -7.40 19.74
N PHE A 277 0.10 -6.82 18.57
CA PHE A 277 0.91 -7.47 17.53
C PHE A 277 2.16 -6.69 17.09
N ALA A 278 2.45 -5.50 17.64
CA ALA A 278 3.59 -4.66 17.23
C ALA A 278 4.97 -5.36 17.26
N LYS A 279 5.11 -6.47 18.00
CA LYS A 279 6.35 -7.28 18.02
C LYS A 279 6.59 -8.03 16.70
N ASP A 280 5.55 -8.39 15.97
CA ASP A 280 5.62 -8.99 14.64
C ASP A 280 5.11 -7.99 13.61
N LEU A 281 6.00 -7.11 13.14
CA LEU A 281 5.64 -5.99 12.26
C LEU A 281 4.91 -6.44 10.99
N PRO A 282 5.39 -7.42 10.18
CA PRO A 282 4.65 -7.86 9.00
C PRO A 282 3.25 -8.39 9.33
N PHE A 283 3.09 -9.15 10.43
CA PHE A 283 1.78 -9.65 10.84
C PHE A 283 0.87 -8.52 11.34
N CYS A 284 1.41 -7.60 12.14
CA CYS A 284 0.71 -6.42 12.63
C CYS A 284 0.17 -5.58 11.47
N CYS A 285 1.01 -5.26 10.47
CA CYS A 285 0.57 -4.51 9.30
C CYS A 285 -0.51 -5.25 8.51
N LEU A 286 -0.39 -6.57 8.34
CA LEU A 286 -1.43 -7.38 7.68
C LEU A 286 -2.78 -7.26 8.40
N VAL A 287 -2.83 -7.51 9.71
CA VAL A 287 -4.09 -7.45 10.47
C VAL A 287 -4.63 -6.03 10.56
N GLN A 288 -3.76 -5.02 10.63
CA GLN A 288 -4.17 -3.62 10.57
C GLN A 288 -4.82 -3.28 9.23
N THR A 289 -4.25 -3.68 8.09
CA THR A 289 -4.83 -3.44 6.77
C THR A 289 -6.18 -4.13 6.62
N VAL A 290 -6.28 -5.41 7.02
CA VAL A 290 -7.56 -6.15 6.97
C VAL A 290 -8.62 -5.48 7.84
N ALA A 291 -8.28 -5.12 9.08
CA ALA A 291 -9.20 -4.43 9.97
C ALA A 291 -9.54 -3.02 9.48
N PHE A 292 -8.59 -2.32 8.88
CA PHE A 292 -8.81 -0.98 8.35
C PHE A 292 -9.86 -1.02 7.25
N VAL A 293 -9.75 -1.97 6.32
CA VAL A 293 -10.74 -2.17 5.24
C VAL A 293 -12.09 -2.63 5.81
N ALA A 294 -12.10 -3.62 6.70
CA ALA A 294 -13.34 -4.18 7.26
C ALA A 294 -14.16 -3.18 8.08
N PHE A 295 -13.49 -2.25 8.78
CA PHE A 295 -14.13 -1.21 9.59
C PHE A 295 -14.16 0.15 8.89
N ASN A 296 -13.77 0.23 7.61
CA ASN A 296 -13.67 1.50 6.92
C ASN A 296 -15.05 2.13 6.74
N LYS A 297 -15.29 3.31 7.31
CA LYS A 297 -16.57 4.00 7.10
C LYS A 297 -16.63 4.73 5.74
N ARG A 298 -15.49 5.11 5.16
CA ARG A 298 -15.42 5.89 3.93
C ARG A 298 -14.83 5.01 2.84
N GLY A 299 -15.67 4.41 2.00
CA GLY A 299 -15.22 3.47 0.98
C GLY A 299 -14.06 4.05 0.16
N ILE A 300 -13.05 3.20 -0.04
CA ILE A 300 -11.86 3.48 -0.81
C ILE A 300 -12.10 3.00 -2.25
N LEU A 301 -11.78 3.89 -3.20
CA LEU A 301 -11.47 3.69 -4.63
C LEU A 301 -12.58 3.12 -5.55
N TYR A 302 -13.19 3.97 -6.40
CA TYR A 302 -12.83 4.14 -7.84
C TYR A 302 -13.60 5.29 -8.55
N PHE A 303 -13.10 5.78 -9.69
CA PHE A 303 -13.63 6.91 -10.47
C PHE A 303 -14.94 6.60 -11.23
N ARG A 304 -15.87 7.56 -11.30
CA ARG A 304 -16.94 7.59 -12.33
C ARG A 304 -16.38 8.27 -13.60
N PRO A 305 -16.75 7.82 -14.80
CA PRO A 305 -16.31 8.38 -16.08
C PRO A 305 -16.71 9.85 -16.27
#